data_AF-A0A4R7ZH62-F1
#
_entry.id   AF-A0A4R7ZH62-F1
#
_cell.length_a   1.000
_cell.length_b   1.000
_cell.length_c   1.000
_cell.angle_alpha   90.00
_cell.angle_beta   90.00
_cell.angle_gamma   90.00
#
_symmetry.space_group_name_H-M   'P 1'
#
loop_
_entity.id
_entity.type
_entity.pdbx_description
1 polymer ?
#
loop_
_entity_poly.entity_id
_entity_poly.type
_entity_poly.pdbx_seq_one_letter_code
_entity_poly.pdbx_strand_id
1 'polypeptide(L)'
;MSKGKQYTKQFKLDAVQYHLNHPEISIKQCANNLNIGYSTLGKWIQEFKNSGDINVRGSGNYASDEAKENARLRKELKDTKDALEILKKAMSILVD
;
A
#
# COMPACT_ATOMS: atom_id res chain seq x y z
N MET A 1 12.66 -7.79 -15.07
CA MET A 1 11.28 -7.42 -14.67
C MET A 1 11.01 -6.01 -15.17
N SER A 2 10.10 -5.81 -16.12
CA SER A 2 9.72 -4.45 -16.56
C SER A 2 8.95 -3.76 -15.43
N LYS A 3 9.25 -2.48 -15.17
CA LYS A 3 8.46 -1.68 -14.23
C LYS A 3 7.06 -1.51 -14.80
N GLY A 4 6.04 -1.98 -14.08
CA GLY A 4 4.65 -1.76 -14.47
C GLY A 4 4.33 -0.27 -14.57
N LYS A 5 3.51 0.12 -15.56
CA LYS A 5 3.05 1.50 -15.75
C LYS A 5 2.38 1.99 -14.47
N GLN A 6 2.91 3.07 -13.91
CA GLN A 6 2.37 3.71 -12.71
C GLN A 6 1.29 4.70 -13.12
N TYR A 7 0.17 4.69 -12.40
CA TYR A 7 -0.93 5.63 -12.59
C TYR A 7 -1.10 6.45 -11.32
N THR A 8 -1.39 7.73 -11.48
CA THR A 8 -1.68 8.63 -10.37
C THR A 8 -2.97 8.20 -9.65
N LYS A 9 -3.10 8.55 -8.37
CA LYS A 9 -4.32 8.28 -7.59
C LYS A 9 -5.56 8.85 -8.27
N GLN A 10 -5.48 10.10 -8.71
CA GLN A 10 -6.57 10.76 -9.40
C GLN A 10 -7.00 10.00 -10.65
N PHE A 11 -6.05 9.59 -11.50
CA PHE A 11 -6.38 8.83 -12.70
C PHE A 11 -7.10 7.52 -12.38
N LYS A 12 -6.67 6.80 -11.35
CA LYS A 12 -7.33 5.55 -10.94
C LYS A 12 -8.74 5.80 -10.44
N LEU A 13 -8.95 6.84 -9.63
CA LEU A 13 -10.26 7.23 -9.11
C LEU A 13 -11.19 7.66 -10.24
N ASP A 14 -10.72 8.53 -11.14
CA ASP A 14 -11.49 8.99 -12.30
C ASP A 14 -11.86 7.83 -13.22
N ALA A 15 -10.96 6.87 -13.42
CA ALA A 15 -11.25 5.66 -14.19
C ALA A 15 -12.37 4.81 -13.56
N VAL A 16 -12.40 4.69 -12.24
CA VAL A 16 -13.48 4.01 -11.51
C VAL A 16 -14.78 4.80 -11.62
N GLN A 17 -14.76 6.12 -11.37
CA GLN A 17 -15.94 6.98 -11.47
C GLN A 17 -16.50 7.00 -12.88
N TYR A 18 -15.65 7.01 -13.91
CA TYR A 18 -16.06 6.92 -15.30
C TYR A 18 -16.90 5.66 -15.56
N HIS A 19 -16.53 4.51 -15.00
CA HIS A 19 -17.36 3.30 -15.10
C HIS A 19 -18.64 3.38 -14.24
N LEU A 20 -18.55 3.89 -13.01
CA LEU A 20 -19.72 3.98 -12.12
C LEU A 20 -20.81 4.92 -12.64
N ASN A 21 -20.42 5.99 -13.33
CA ASN A 21 -21.34 6.96 -13.92
C ASN A 21 -21.93 6.51 -15.26
N HIS A 22 -21.39 5.44 -15.87
CA HIS A 22 -21.82 4.91 -17.17
C HIS A 22 -22.06 3.39 -17.06
N PRO A 23 -23.11 2.97 -16.32
CA PRO A 23 -23.41 1.56 -16.12
C PRO A 23 -23.74 0.80 -17.41
N GLU A 24 -24.11 1.52 -18.48
CA GLU A 24 -24.34 0.98 -19.82
C GLU A 24 -23.04 0.57 -20.54
N ILE A 25 -21.90 1.10 -20.11
CA ILE A 25 -20.59 0.79 -20.70
C ILE A 25 -19.93 -0.34 -19.91
N SER A 26 -19.60 -1.43 -20.61
CA SER A 26 -18.89 -2.54 -19.98
C SER A 26 -17.49 -2.13 -19.49
N ILE A 27 -17.00 -2.76 -18.43
CA ILE A 27 -15.64 -2.52 -17.89
C ILE A 27 -14.58 -2.68 -19.00
N LYS A 28 -14.77 -3.61 -19.94
CA LYS A 28 -13.87 -3.82 -21.09
C LYS A 28 -13.83 -2.61 -22.03
N GLN A 29 -14.99 -2.04 -22.36
CA GLN A 29 -15.06 -0.83 -23.17
C GLN A 29 -14.47 0.37 -22.41
N CYS A 30 -14.77 0.54 -21.12
CA CYS A 30 -14.16 1.60 -20.31
C CYS A 30 -12.62 1.50 -20.29
N ALA A 31 -12.08 0.30 -20.07
CA ALA A 31 -10.64 0.08 -20.05
C ALA A 31 -9.98 0.41 -21.41
N ASN A 32 -10.64 0.04 -22.52
CA ASN A 32 -10.18 0.39 -23.86
C ASN A 32 -10.19 1.91 -24.09
N ASN A 33 -11.25 2.61 -23.70
CA ASN A 33 -11.37 4.07 -23.83
C ASN A 33 -10.27 4.81 -23.04
N LEU A 34 -9.88 4.27 -21.89
CA LEU A 34 -8.84 4.83 -21.02
C LEU A 34 -7.42 4.33 -21.37
N ASN A 35 -7.30 3.47 -22.39
CA ASN A 35 -6.06 2.83 -22.81
C ASN A 35 -5.30 2.15 -21.65
N ILE A 36 -6.05 1.39 -20.83
CA ILE A 36 -5.55 0.59 -19.72
C ILE A 36 -6.01 -0.86 -19.86
N GLY A 37 -5.36 -1.78 -19.13
CA GLY A 37 -5.76 -3.19 -19.14
C GLY A 37 -7.11 -3.40 -18.46
N TYR A 38 -7.95 -4.27 -19.01
CA TYR A 38 -9.23 -4.68 -18.40
C TYR A 38 -9.09 -5.10 -16.93
N SER A 39 -8.09 -5.95 -16.65
CA SER A 39 -7.78 -6.42 -15.30
C SER A 39 -7.27 -5.31 -14.38
N THR A 40 -6.70 -4.24 -14.93
CA THR A 40 -6.24 -3.06 -14.17
C THR A 40 -7.44 -2.28 -13.66
N LEU A 41 -8.40 -1.98 -14.55
CA LEU A 41 -9.62 -1.28 -14.16
C LEU A 41 -10.47 -2.11 -13.19
N GLY A 42 -10.62 -3.42 -13.45
CA GLY A 42 -11.35 -4.31 -12.55
C GLY A 42 -10.77 -4.36 -11.14
N LYS A 43 -9.44 -4.35 -10.99
CA LYS A 43 -8.77 -4.26 -9.68
C LYS A 43 -9.09 -2.96 -8.96
N TRP A 44 -9.01 -1.83 -9.65
CA TRP A 44 -9.31 -0.51 -9.06
C TRP A 44 -10.76 -0.40 -8.61
N ILE A 45 -11.71 -0.93 -9.40
CA ILE A 45 -13.13 -0.97 -9.02
C ILE A 45 -13.31 -1.80 -7.74
N GLN A 46 -12.68 -2.98 -7.64
CA GLN A 46 -12.80 -3.82 -6.45
C GLN A 46 -12.15 -3.18 -5.23
N GLU A 47 -10.99 -2.57 -5.38
CA GLU A 47 -10.29 -1.83 -4.32
C GLU A 47 -11.18 -0.71 -3.79
N PHE A 48 -11.72 0.12 -4.68
CA PHE A 48 -12.65 1.19 -4.35
C PHE A 48 -13.92 0.68 -3.65
N LYS A 49 -14.50 -0.46 -4.10
CA LYS A 49 -15.68 -1.06 -3.44
C LYS A 49 -15.40 -1.53 -2.02
N ASN A 50 -14.19 -2.02 -1.75
CA ASN A 50 -13.83 -2.59 -0.47
C ASN A 50 -13.48 -1.53 0.59
N SER A 51 -12.81 -0.45 0.19
CA SER A 51 -12.27 0.57 1.12
C SER A 51 -12.86 1.97 0.93
N GLY A 52 -13.61 2.21 -0.15
CA GLY A 52 -14.04 3.55 -0.56
C GLY A 52 -12.94 4.40 -1.21
N ASP A 53 -11.73 3.86 -1.39
CA ASP A 53 -10.57 4.60 -1.93
C ASP A 53 -9.59 3.66 -2.68
N ILE A 54 -8.66 4.22 -3.43
CA ILE A 54 -7.62 3.46 -4.15
C ILE A 54 -6.24 3.86 -3.63
N ASN A 55 -5.49 2.88 -3.13
CA ASN A 55 -4.14 3.06 -2.64
C ASN A 55 -3.15 3.13 -3.81
N VAL A 56 -2.41 4.23 -3.90
CA VAL A 56 -1.36 4.42 -4.92
C VAL A 56 -0.02 4.32 -4.24
N ARG A 57 0.32 3.10 -3.86
CA ARG A 57 1.56 2.84 -3.14
C ARG A 57 2.76 2.91 -4.08
N GLY A 58 3.63 3.89 -3.85
CA GLY A 58 5.04 3.80 -4.26
C GLY A 58 5.75 2.70 -3.47
N SER A 59 6.86 2.19 -3.99
CA SER A 59 7.59 0.99 -3.52
C SER A 59 8.24 1.09 -2.13
N GLY A 60 7.78 1.97 -1.25
CA GLY A 60 8.34 2.20 0.09
C GLY A 60 7.35 2.55 1.21
N ASN A 61 6.03 2.61 0.95
CA ASN A 61 5.05 2.92 2.01
C ASN A 61 4.39 1.66 2.54
N TYR A 62 3.83 1.69 3.75
CA TYR A 62 3.10 0.60 4.43
C TYR A 62 1.62 0.50 3.97
N ALA A 63 0.97 -0.66 4.19
CA ALA A 63 -0.30 -1.02 3.53
C ALA A 63 -1.48 -0.19 4.01
N SER A 64 -1.35 0.31 5.23
CA SER A 64 -2.21 1.22 5.95
C SER A 64 -1.34 2.01 6.93
N ASP A 65 -1.89 3.08 7.51
CA ASP A 65 -1.23 3.78 8.61
C ASP A 65 -1.03 2.86 9.82
N GLU A 66 -1.96 1.93 10.05
CA GLU A 66 -1.79 0.87 11.04
C GLU A 66 -0.57 -0.02 10.74
N ALA A 67 -0.37 -0.45 9.49
CA ALA A 67 0.80 -1.24 9.11
C ALA A 67 2.11 -0.44 9.23
N LYS A 68 2.05 0.89 9.01
CA LYS A 68 3.18 1.79 9.22
C LYS A 68 3.56 1.88 10.69
N GLU A 69 2.55 2.07 11.52
CA GLU A 69 2.71 2.20 12.96
C GLU A 69 3.16 0.88 13.58
N ASN A 70 2.61 -0.25 13.14
CA ASN A 70 3.04 -1.58 13.58
C ASN A 70 4.53 -1.81 13.28
N ALA A 71 5.00 -1.39 12.11
CA ALA A 71 6.42 -1.50 11.76
C ALA A 71 7.31 -0.56 12.57
N ARG A 72 6.85 0.67 12.86
CA ARG A 72 7.54 1.62 13.74
C ARG A 72 7.68 1.05 15.15
N LEU A 73 6.57 0.57 15.73
CA LEU A 73 6.51 -0.01 17.06
C LEU A 73 7.40 -1.26 17.19
N ARG A 74 7.40 -2.14 16.17
CA ARG A 74 8.29 -3.32 16.14
C ARG A 74 9.76 -2.94 16.15
N LYS A 75 10.13 -1.87 15.43
CA LYS A 75 11.51 -1.36 15.43
C LYS A 75 11.89 -0.80 16.80
N GLU A 76 11.04 0.06 17.37
CA GLU A 76 11.27 0.68 18.68
C GLU A 76 11.39 -0.37 19.80
N LEU A 77 10.53 -1.40 19.78
CA LEU A 77 10.62 -2.54 20.69
C LEU A 77 11.94 -3.30 20.55
N LYS A 78 12.45 -3.48 19.32
CA LYS A 78 13.72 -4.15 19.08
C LYS A 78 14.87 -3.31 19.62
N ASP A 79 14.94 -2.04 19.28
CA ASP A 79 16.01 -1.14 19.70
C ASP A 79 16.08 -1.04 21.24
N THR A 80 14.92 -1.01 21.91
CA THR A 80 14.83 -1.03 23.38
C THR A 80 15.34 -2.34 23.98
N LYS A 81 14.97 -3.48 23.38
CA LYS A 81 15.46 -4.80 23.83
C LYS A 81 16.96 -4.94 23.63
N ASP A 82 17.47 -4.50 22.48
CA ASP A 82 18.89 -4.55 22.16
C ASP A 82 19.69 -3.67 23.16
N ALA A 83 19.21 -2.46 23.48
CA ALA A 83 19.81 -1.61 24.49
C ALA A 83 19.85 -2.26 25.88
N LEU A 84 18.76 -2.90 26.28
CA LEU A 84 18.66 -3.59 27.56
C LEU A 84 19.62 -4.78 27.65
N GLU A 85 19.78 -5.54 26.56
CA GLU A 85 20.75 -6.65 26.50
C GLU A 85 22.20 -6.15 26.55
N ILE A 86 22.51 -5.01 25.93
CA ILE A 86 23.83 -4.38 26.04
C ILE A 86 24.12 -3.99 27.50
N LEU A 87 23.15 -3.36 28.18
CA LEU A 87 23.31 -2.97 29.58
C LEU A 87 23.52 -4.18 30.50
N LYS A 88 22.76 -5.26 30.31
CA LYS A 88 22.97 -6.51 31.05
C LYS A 88 24.36 -7.09 30.85
N LYS A 89 24.83 -7.15 29.58
CA LYS A 89 26.18 -7.64 29.27
C LYS A 89 27.26 -6.78 29.93
N ALA A 90 27.11 -5.46 29.90
CA ALA A 90 28.05 -4.56 30.57
C ALA A 90 28.09 -4.78 32.09
N MET A 91 26.93 -4.95 32.73
CA MET A 91 26.88 -5.28 34.16
C MET A 91 27.53 -6.62 34.48
N SER A 92 27.31 -7.66 33.68
CA SER A 92 27.96 -8.97 33.88
C SER A 92 29.49 -8.84 33.84
N ILE A 93 30.03 -8.10 32.87
CA ILE A 93 31.47 -7.88 32.72
C ILE A 93 32.07 -7.13 33.92
N LEU A 94 31.30 -6.27 34.59
CA LEU A 94 31.77 -5.52 35.76
C LEU A 94 31.69 -6.31 37.07
N VAL A 95 30.92 -7.40 37.10
CA VAL A 95 30.68 -8.23 38.29
C VAL A 95 31.54 -9.51 38.28
N ASP A 96 32.14 -9.84 37.14
CA ASP A 96 33.20 -10.85 36.97
C ASP A 96 34.60 -10.27 37.23
#